data_AF-A0A9D3X3N9-F1
#
_entry.id   AF-A0A9D3X3N9-F1
#
_cell.length_a   1.000
_cell.length_b   1.000
_cell.length_c   1.000
_cell.angle_alpha   90.00
_cell.angle_beta   90.00
_cell.angle_gamma   90.00
#
_symmetry.space_group_name_H-M   'P 1'
#
loop_
_entity.id
_entity.type
_entity.pdbx_description
1 polymer ?
#
loop_
_entity_poly.entity_id
_entity_poly.type
_entity_poly.pdbx_seq_one_letter_code
_entity_poly.pdbx_strand_id
1 'polypeptide(L)'
;MAVPIRCQRGHGLRDVRARDHVWLLSIVYGRNADAVSQALRRTVANVVVEINPETPRRNSFEVSLVKEDGSTVELWSGIKKGPPRKLKFPEPQKVADVLKSSLV
;
A
#
# COMPACT_ATOMS: atom_id res chain seq x y z
N MET A 1 -23.09 -16.88 -16.96
CA MET A 1 -22.89 -17.00 -15.51
C MET A 1 -21.86 -15.96 -15.10
N ALA A 2 -22.31 -14.84 -14.52
CA ALA A 2 -21.46 -13.77 -14.01
C ALA A 2 -21.55 -13.81 -12.48
N VAL A 3 -20.43 -14.03 -11.81
CA VAL A 3 -20.36 -14.01 -10.34
C VAL A 3 -20.14 -12.56 -9.90
N PRO A 4 -20.95 -12.01 -8.98
CA PRO A 4 -20.89 -10.59 -8.62
C PRO A 4 -19.67 -10.30 -7.73
N ILE A 5 -18.96 -9.21 -8.04
CA ILE A 5 -17.93 -8.62 -7.18
C ILE A 5 -18.65 -7.95 -6.00
N ARG A 6 -18.77 -8.66 -4.88
CA ARG A 6 -19.35 -8.14 -3.64
C ARG A 6 -18.33 -7.22 -2.98
N CYS A 7 -18.61 -5.92 -3.01
CA CYS A 7 -18.03 -4.94 -2.10
C CYS A 7 -18.50 -5.30 -0.67
N GLN A 8 -17.66 -5.95 0.12
CA GLN A 8 -17.94 -6.22 1.53
C GLN A 8 -17.38 -5.08 2.39
N ARG A 9 -18.27 -4.12 2.71
CA ARG A 9 -18.25 -3.52 4.05
C ARG A 9 -18.52 -4.67 5.04
N GLY A 10 -17.57 -4.94 5.92
CA GLY A 10 -17.68 -5.95 6.96
C GLY A 10 -16.83 -5.59 8.16
N HIS A 11 -17.40 -4.80 9.08
CA HIS A 11 -16.98 -4.77 10.47
C HIS A 11 -17.20 -6.17 11.07
N GLY A 12 -16.14 -6.77 11.63
CA GLY A 12 -16.23 -7.91 12.54
C GLY A 12 -16.00 -9.28 11.90
N LEU A 13 -14.77 -9.78 11.98
CA LEU A 13 -14.46 -11.22 12.02
C LEU A 13 -13.27 -11.43 12.96
N ARG A 14 -13.55 -12.20 14.02
CA ARG A 14 -12.59 -12.71 15.00
C ARG A 14 -11.80 -13.83 14.32
N ASP A 15 -10.50 -13.86 14.61
CA ASP A 15 -9.47 -14.84 14.25
C ASP A 15 -8.84 -14.73 12.86
N VAL A 16 -7.82 -13.88 12.76
CA VAL A 16 -6.78 -13.93 11.72
C VAL A 16 -5.50 -13.52 12.44
N ARG A 17 -4.46 -14.36 12.39
CA ARG A 17 -3.12 -14.01 12.90
C ARG A 17 -2.82 -12.57 12.50
N ALA A 18 -2.58 -11.71 13.48
CA ALA A 18 -2.31 -10.31 13.23
C ALA A 18 -1.15 -10.22 12.20
N ARG A 19 -1.35 -9.39 11.18
CA ARG A 19 -0.41 -9.15 10.09
C ARG A 19 -0.48 -7.68 9.73
N ASP A 20 0.67 -7.06 9.53
CA ASP A 20 0.70 -5.70 9.02
C ASP A 20 0.23 -5.66 7.56
N HIS A 21 -0.55 -4.63 7.23
CA HIS A 21 -1.06 -4.38 5.89
C HIS A 21 -0.36 -3.17 5.27
N VAL A 22 0.00 -3.24 4.00
CA VAL A 22 0.46 -2.07 3.23
C VAL A 22 -0.57 -1.72 2.18
N TRP A 23 -1.07 -0.50 2.26
CA TRP A 23 -2.05 0.08 1.36
C TRP A 23 -1.32 0.86 0.28
N LEU A 24 -1.59 0.53 -0.98
CA LEU A 24 -0.97 1.18 -2.13
C LEU A 24 -2.05 1.79 -3.03
N LEU A 25 -2.13 3.12 -3.05
CA LEU A 25 -3.21 3.86 -3.70
C LEU A 25 -2.71 4.58 -4.96
N SER A 26 -3.13 4.11 -6.15
CA SER A 26 -2.91 4.80 -7.41
C SER A 26 -3.79 4.36 -8.59
N ILE A 27 -4.31 5.32 -9.36
CA ILE A 27 -5.20 5.07 -10.51
C ILE A 27 -4.49 4.80 -11.84
N VAL A 28 -3.21 5.18 -11.99
CA VAL A 28 -2.58 5.35 -13.32
C VAL A 28 -1.30 4.51 -13.52
N TYR A 29 -0.83 3.78 -12.49
CA TYR A 29 0.54 3.25 -12.52
C TYR A 29 0.66 1.79 -12.05
N GLY A 30 -0.08 0.89 -12.72
CA GLY A 30 -0.05 -0.54 -12.41
C GLY A 30 1.37 -1.15 -12.34
N ARG A 31 2.28 -0.78 -13.25
CA ARG A 31 3.67 -1.30 -13.24
C ARG A 31 4.49 -0.80 -12.05
N ASN A 32 4.32 0.45 -11.63
CA ASN A 32 5.01 0.97 -10.43
C ASN A 32 4.42 0.36 -9.16
N ALA A 33 3.10 0.22 -9.10
CA ALA A 33 2.40 -0.43 -8.00
C ALA A 33 2.87 -1.88 -7.82
N ASP A 34 2.99 -2.61 -8.92
CA ASP A 34 3.50 -3.99 -8.94
C ASP A 34 4.97 -4.05 -8.48
N ALA A 35 5.84 -3.18 -9.01
CA ALA A 35 7.25 -3.15 -8.63
C ALA A 35 7.44 -2.86 -7.13
N VAL A 36 6.70 -1.89 -6.58
CA VAL A 36 6.70 -1.59 -5.14
C VAL A 36 6.14 -2.77 -4.34
N SER A 37 5.03 -3.37 -4.78
CA SER A 37 4.44 -4.54 -4.11
C SER A 37 5.43 -5.72 -4.03
N GLN A 38 6.13 -6.01 -5.12
CA GLN A 38 7.16 -7.05 -5.15
C GLN A 38 8.32 -6.73 -4.21
N ALA A 39 8.80 -5.48 -4.18
CA ALA A 39 9.89 -5.07 -3.28
C ALA A 39 9.48 -5.24 -1.81
N LEU A 40 8.29 -4.78 -1.43
CA LEU A 40 7.77 -4.92 -0.06
C LEU A 40 7.68 -6.38 0.38
N ARG A 41 7.12 -7.26 -0.47
CA ARG A 41 6.99 -8.70 -0.20
C ARG A 41 8.35 -9.40 -0.09
N ARG A 42 9.37 -8.94 -0.84
CA ARG A 42 10.75 -9.47 -0.74
C ARG A 42 11.43 -9.04 0.54
N THR A 43 11.17 -7.82 1.00
CA THR A 43 11.80 -7.28 2.22
C THR A 43 11.15 -7.80 3.49
N VAL A 44 9.83 -7.99 3.50
CA VAL A 44 9.08 -8.47 4.65
C VAL A 44 8.13 -9.60 4.22
N ALA A 45 8.48 -10.84 4.56
CA ALA A 45 7.76 -12.02 4.08
C ALA A 45 6.33 -12.15 4.64
N ASN A 46 6.02 -11.53 5.79
CA ASN A 46 4.71 -11.61 6.44
C ASN A 46 3.82 -10.37 6.20
N VAL A 47 4.21 -9.45 5.31
CA VAL A 47 3.42 -8.25 5.03
C VAL A 47 2.34 -8.55 3.99
N VAL A 48 1.11 -8.15 4.26
CA VAL A 48 0.02 -8.21 3.28
C VAL A 48 0.01 -6.91 2.50
N VAL A 49 0.09 -6.97 1.17
CA VAL A 49 0.03 -5.77 0.31
C VAL A 49 -1.31 -5.70 -0.38
N GLU A 50 -2.07 -4.64 -0.11
CA GLU A 50 -3.36 -4.32 -0.70
C GLU A 50 -3.23 -3.13 -1.65
N ILE A 51 -3.70 -3.29 -2.89
CA ILE A 51 -3.62 -2.26 -3.91
C ILE A 51 -5.03 -1.70 -4.14
N ASN A 52 -5.19 -0.39 -4.00
CA ASN A 52 -6.46 0.31 -4.18
C ASN A 52 -7.66 -0.31 -3.42
N PRO A 53 -7.54 -0.63 -2.12
CA PRO A 53 -8.69 -1.07 -1.32
C PRO A 53 -9.81 -0.01 -1.27
N GLU A 54 -9.46 1.26 -1.42
CA GLU A 54 -10.38 2.38 -1.59
C GLU A 54 -10.11 3.13 -2.91
N THR A 55 -11.08 3.95 -3.34
CA THR A 55 -10.95 4.76 -4.56
C THR A 55 -9.72 5.67 -4.47
N PRO A 56 -8.67 5.43 -5.27
CA PRO A 56 -7.42 6.15 -5.13
C PRO A 56 -7.58 7.59 -5.60
N ARG A 57 -6.85 8.51 -4.96
CA ARG A 57 -6.81 9.92 -5.37
C ARG A 57 -6.12 10.07 -6.73
N ARG A 58 -6.66 10.99 -7.55
CA ARG A 58 -6.14 11.24 -8.90
C ARG A 58 -4.74 11.84 -8.85
N ASN A 59 -3.84 11.31 -9.69
CA ASN A 59 -2.47 11.82 -9.88
C ASN A 59 -1.59 11.84 -8.62
N SER A 60 -1.83 10.90 -7.69
CA SER A 60 -0.97 10.61 -6.54
C SER A 60 -0.54 9.14 -6.53
N PHE A 61 0.52 8.88 -5.79
CA PHE A 61 1.02 7.55 -5.51
C PHE A 61 1.32 7.53 -4.01
N GLU A 62 0.44 6.91 -3.25
CA GLU A 62 0.52 6.90 -1.80
C GLU A 62 0.75 5.47 -1.33
N VAL A 63 1.62 5.31 -0.33
CA VAL A 63 1.90 4.03 0.31
C VAL A 63 1.87 4.22 1.82
N SER A 64 1.04 3.43 2.48
CA SER A 64 0.85 3.50 3.93
C SER A 64 0.95 2.10 4.53
N LEU A 65 1.63 1.99 5.67
CA LEU A 65 1.64 0.81 6.53
C LEU A 65 0.54 0.96 7.56
N VAL A 66 -0.36 -0.01 7.64
CA VAL A 66 -1.32 -0.17 8.71
C VAL A 66 -0.80 -1.26 9.63
N LYS A 67 -0.46 -0.87 10.85
CA LYS A 67 0.06 -1.76 11.89
C LYS A 67 -1.08 -2.50 12.59
N GLU A 68 -0.73 -3.58 13.29
CA GLU A 68 -1.68 -4.37 14.09
C GLU A 68 -2.42 -3.57 15.17
N ASP A 69 -1.79 -2.51 15.69
CA ASP A 69 -2.37 -1.59 16.67
C ASP A 69 -3.42 -0.62 16.06
N GLY A 70 -3.66 -0.71 14.74
CA GLY A 70 -4.56 0.16 14.00
C GLY A 70 -3.94 1.52 13.63
N SER A 71 -2.69 1.78 14.04
CA SER A 71 -1.97 2.98 13.63
C SER A 71 -1.56 2.89 12.17
N THR A 72 -1.54 4.03 11.49
CA THR A 72 -1.12 4.13 10.08
C THR A 72 0.14 4.98 9.98
N VAL A 73 1.18 4.44 9.35
CA VAL A 73 2.43 5.12 9.05
C VAL A 73 2.52 5.37 7.55
N GLU A 74 2.72 6.62 7.16
CA GLU A 74 2.96 6.97 5.76
C GLU A 74 4.38 6.54 5.36
N LEU A 75 4.49 5.57 4.43
CA LEU A 75 5.77 5.14 3.87
C LEU A 75 6.20 6.00 2.69
N TRP A 76 5.23 6.50 1.92
CA TRP A 76 5.46 7.42 0.82
C TRP A 76 4.23 8.24 0.48
N SER A 77 4.42 9.54 0.26
CA SER A 77 3.41 10.41 -0.35
C SER A 77 3.95 11.10 -1.60
N GLY A 78 3.38 10.77 -2.75
CA GLY A 78 3.61 11.48 -4.01
C GLY A 78 2.95 12.87 -4.02
N ILE A 79 1.98 13.14 -3.14
CA ILE A 79 1.40 14.48 -2.98
C ILE A 79 2.44 15.44 -2.41
N LYS A 80 3.15 15.03 -1.36
CA LYS A 80 4.18 15.86 -0.70
C LYS A 80 5.38 16.18 -1.60
N LYS A 81 5.56 15.45 -2.71
CA LYS A 81 6.61 15.72 -3.70
C LYS A 81 6.28 16.84 -4.67
N GLY A 82 5.03 17.30 -4.70
CA GLY A 82 4.60 18.40 -5.56
C GLY A 82 4.68 18.08 -7.06
N PRO A 83 4.58 19.10 -7.92
CA PRO A 83 5.08 19.03 -9.29
C PRO A 83 6.62 18.98 -9.24
N PRO A 84 7.34 18.27 -10.14
CA PRO A 84 6.95 17.53 -11.35
C PRO A 84 6.52 16.07 -11.14
N ARG A 85 5.75 15.53 -12.10
CA ARG A 85 5.13 14.18 -12.05
C ARG A 85 6.13 13.04 -11.78
N LYS A 86 7.35 13.10 -12.33
CA LYS A 86 8.36 12.04 -12.17
C LYS A 86 8.74 11.80 -10.70
N LEU A 87 8.76 12.86 -9.89
CA LEU A 87 9.15 12.79 -8.48
C LEU A 87 8.08 12.18 -7.57
N LYS A 88 6.83 12.07 -8.05
CA LYS A 88 5.73 11.46 -7.30
C LYS A 88 5.90 9.95 -7.18
N PHE A 89 6.71 9.34 -8.04
CA PHE A 89 6.96 7.91 -8.07
C PHE A 89 8.20 7.58 -7.26
N PRO A 90 8.08 6.71 -6.25
CA PRO A 90 9.24 6.23 -5.55
C PRO A 90 9.99 5.19 -6.38
N GLU A 91 11.27 5.04 -6.04
CA GLU A 91 11.98 3.81 -6.33
C GLU A 91 11.46 2.69 -5.40
N PRO A 92 11.17 1.48 -5.91
CA PRO A 92 10.60 0.39 -5.10
C PRO A 92 11.40 0.08 -3.84
N GLN A 93 12.73 0.03 -3.97
CA GLN A 93 13.61 -0.29 -2.85
C GLN A 93 13.52 0.76 -1.74
N LYS A 94 13.41 2.04 -2.10
CA LYS A 94 13.30 3.14 -1.14
C LYS A 94 12.07 3.00 -0.23
N VAL A 95 10.94 2.55 -0.78
CA VAL A 95 9.72 2.31 0.03
C VAL A 95 9.92 1.11 0.95
N ALA A 96 10.59 0.06 0.45
CA ALA A 96 10.87 -1.14 1.23
C ALA A 96 11.85 -0.88 2.39
N ASP A 97 12.83 -0.01 2.19
CA ASP A 97 13.75 0.39 3.25
C ASP A 97 13.02 1.20 4.34
N VAL A 98 12.12 2.10 3.95
CA VAL A 98 11.26 2.84 4.90
C VAL A 98 10.31 1.90 5.65
N LEU A 99 9.73 0.90 4.96
CA LEU A 99 8.95 -0.15 5.61
C LEU A 99 9.78 -0.86 6.67
N LYS A 100 10.98 -1.31 6.33
CA LYS A 100 11.87 -2.02 7.25
C LYS A 100 12.18 -1.18 8.50
N SER A 101 12.47 0.11 8.32
CA SER A 101 12.72 1.03 9.44
C SER A 101 11.47 1.31 10.29
N SER A 102 10.26 1.17 9.74
CA SER A 102 9.01 1.43 10.46
C SER A 102 8.53 0.26 11.33
N LEU A 103 9.10 -0.93 11.11
CA LEU A 103 8.81 -2.19 11.81
C LEU A 103 9.82 -2.51 12.93
N VAL A 104 10.90 -1.73 13.05
CA VAL A 104 11.92 -1.85 14.11
C VAL A 104 11.46 -1.20 15.40
#